data_AF-A0A855NF47-F1
#
_entry.id   AF-A0A855NF47-F1
#
_cell.length_a   1.000
_cell.length_b   1.000
_cell.length_c   1.000
_cell.angle_alpha   90.00
_cell.angle_beta   90.00
_cell.angle_gamma   90.00
#
_symmetry.space_group_name_H-M   'P 1'
#
loop_
_entity.id
_entity.type
_entity.pdbx_description
1 polymer ?
#
loop_
_entity_poly.entity_id
_entity_poly.type
_entity_poly.pdbx_seq_one_letter_code
_entity_poly.pdbx_strand_id
1 'polypeptide(L)'
;MAEKPNLKLLAKELYLKGFNIERIAEILNKTTKTIKNYKTAQGDWDELKAQKYLSRSDIERENIYQNFIEEMRLAVKDIRESELSAAKKADALSKIGDSFVKMTKVASYENPRAYKLSIAKKVIMLVVDKFKDDGNKECIKKLISLIESEKFIKAIEELDI
;
A
#
# COMPACT_ATOMS: atom_id res chain seq x y z
N MET A 1 13.36 -35.54 3.80
CA MET A 1 12.53 -35.34 2.59
C MET A 1 11.96 -33.93 2.67
N ALA A 2 12.35 -33.01 1.79
CA ALA A 2 11.88 -31.62 1.85
C ALA A 2 10.42 -31.56 1.35
N GLU A 3 9.50 -31.17 2.23
CA GLU A 3 8.11 -30.88 1.85
C GLU A 3 8.11 -29.84 0.73
N LYS A 4 7.53 -30.17 -0.42
CA LYS A 4 7.33 -29.18 -1.48
C LYS A 4 6.48 -28.05 -0.89
N PRO A 5 6.93 -26.79 -0.91
CA PRO A 5 6.13 -25.68 -0.41
C PRO A 5 4.80 -25.68 -1.16
N ASN A 6 3.69 -25.75 -0.42
CA ASN A 6 2.36 -25.76 -1.01
C ASN A 6 2.07 -24.34 -1.53
N LEU A 7 2.50 -24.08 -2.77
CA LEU A 7 2.40 -22.78 -3.44
C LEU A 7 0.98 -22.20 -3.44
N LYS A 8 -0.05 -23.05 -3.35
CA LYS A 8 -1.44 -22.61 -3.22
C LYS A 8 -1.73 -22.00 -1.84
N LEU A 9 -1.26 -22.63 -0.77
CA LEU A 9 -1.39 -22.09 0.60
C LEU A 9 -0.59 -20.78 0.74
N LEU A 10 0.62 -20.73 0.18
CA LEU A 10 1.43 -19.51 0.20
C LEU A 10 0.76 -18.36 -0.60
N ALA A 11 0.18 -18.66 -1.76
CA ALA A 11 -0.60 -17.67 -2.52
C ALA A 11 -1.80 -17.15 -1.71
N LYS A 12 -2.51 -18.04 -0.98
CA LYS A 12 -3.62 -17.67 -0.09
C LYS A 12 -3.14 -16.77 1.04
N GLU A 13 -2.03 -17.09 1.69
CA GLU A 13 -1.47 -16.28 2.77
C GLU A 13 -1.05 -14.89 2.29
N LEU A 14 -0.37 -14.80 1.14
CA LEU A 14 0.02 -13.51 0.55
C LEU A 14 -1.22 -12.68 0.19
N TYR A 15 -2.26 -13.31 -0.35
CA TYR A 15 -3.53 -12.63 -0.64
C TYR A 15 -4.20 -12.07 0.62
N LEU A 16 -4.23 -12.87 1.69
CA LEU A 16 -4.77 -12.46 2.99
C LEU A 16 -3.90 -11.40 3.69
N LYS A 17 -2.63 -11.27 3.33
CA LYS A 17 -1.72 -10.19 3.77
C LYS A 17 -1.88 -8.90 2.97
N GLY A 18 -2.72 -8.91 1.93
CA GLY A 18 -3.09 -7.72 1.17
C GLY A 18 -2.44 -7.60 -0.20
N PHE A 19 -1.56 -8.52 -0.59
CA PHE A 19 -0.97 -8.52 -1.94
C PHE A 19 -2.03 -8.87 -2.99
N ASN A 20 -2.00 -8.17 -4.12
CA ASN A 20 -2.86 -8.48 -5.27
C ASN A 20 -2.32 -9.65 -6.11
N ILE A 21 -3.14 -10.11 -7.04
CA ILE A 21 -2.90 -11.32 -7.84
C ILE A 21 -1.64 -11.17 -8.71
N GLU A 22 -1.43 -9.98 -9.25
CA GLU A 22 -0.29 -9.59 -10.07
C GLU A 22 1.01 -9.68 -9.27
N ARG A 23 1.02 -9.09 -8.07
CA ARG A 23 2.16 -9.11 -7.18
C ARG A 23 2.46 -10.51 -6.64
N ILE A 24 1.42 -11.29 -6.33
CA ILE A 24 1.57 -12.70 -5.92
C ILE A 24 2.13 -13.53 -7.08
N ALA A 25 1.67 -13.28 -8.31
CA ALA A 25 2.17 -13.94 -9.51
C ALA A 25 3.66 -13.65 -9.71
N GLU A 26 4.10 -12.41 -9.52
CA GLU A 26 5.52 -12.04 -9.52
C GLU A 26 6.31 -12.75 -8.40
N ILE A 27 5.84 -12.67 -7.16
CA ILE A 27 6.52 -13.26 -5.98
C ILE A 27 6.68 -14.78 -6.11
N LEU A 28 5.65 -15.46 -6.63
CA LEU A 28 5.63 -16.91 -6.77
C LEU A 28 6.17 -17.40 -8.12
N ASN A 29 6.59 -16.48 -8.99
CA ASN A 29 7.00 -16.75 -10.36
C ASN A 29 5.96 -17.62 -11.11
N LYS A 30 4.71 -17.16 -11.09
CA LYS A 30 3.55 -17.78 -11.73
C LYS A 30 2.82 -16.78 -12.62
N THR A 31 1.89 -17.27 -13.42
CA THR A 31 0.99 -16.40 -14.18
C THR A 31 -0.15 -15.91 -13.28
N THR A 32 -0.66 -14.71 -13.57
CA THR A 32 -1.87 -14.18 -12.92
C THR A 32 -3.05 -15.13 -13.06
N LYS A 33 -3.17 -15.82 -14.20
CA LYS A 33 -4.17 -16.88 -14.44
C LYS A 33 -4.02 -18.03 -13.44
N THR A 34 -2.80 -18.46 -13.15
CA THR A 34 -2.54 -19.51 -12.16
C THR A 34 -2.98 -19.08 -10.75
N ILE A 35 -2.71 -17.83 -10.35
CA ILE A 35 -3.12 -17.31 -9.04
C ILE A 35 -4.63 -17.12 -8.96
N LYS A 36 -5.29 -16.64 -10.04
CA LYS A 36 -6.76 -16.59 -10.14
C LYS A 36 -7.38 -17.98 -9.99
N ASN A 37 -6.78 -19.00 -10.61
CA ASN A 37 -7.22 -20.39 -10.48
C ASN A 37 -7.04 -20.94 -9.05
N TYR A 38 -6.00 -20.49 -8.32
CA TYR A 38 -5.84 -20.87 -6.91
C TYR A 38 -6.93 -20.25 -6.04
N LYS A 39 -7.28 -19.00 -6.31
CA LYS A 39 -8.37 -18.27 -5.64
C LYS A 39 -9.73 -18.93 -5.87
N THR A 40 -10.03 -19.34 -7.11
CA THR A 40 -11.32 -19.98 -7.44
C THR A 40 -11.41 -21.44 -6.97
N ALA A 41 -10.30 -22.19 -6.97
CA ALA A 41 -10.30 -23.61 -6.59
C ALA A 41 -10.39 -23.86 -5.07
N GLN A 42 -10.15 -22.84 -4.22
CA GLN A 42 -10.16 -23.00 -2.76
C GLN A 42 -11.27 -22.23 -2.01
N GLY A 43 -12.16 -21.56 -2.72
CA GLY A 43 -13.32 -20.87 -2.13
C GLY A 43 -12.97 -19.64 -1.29
N ASP A 44 -13.81 -18.62 -1.42
CA ASP A 44 -13.97 -17.44 -0.55
C ASP A 44 -12.73 -16.81 0.10
N TRP A 45 -11.66 -16.63 -0.68
CA TRP A 45 -10.53 -15.81 -0.24
C TRP A 45 -10.96 -14.38 0.07
N ASP A 46 -11.99 -13.86 -0.62
CA ASP A 46 -12.52 -12.52 -0.40
C ASP A 46 -13.28 -12.42 0.92
N GLU A 47 -14.11 -13.41 1.25
CA GLU A 47 -14.80 -13.48 2.55
C GLU A 47 -13.81 -13.69 3.70
N LEU A 48 -12.81 -14.57 3.54
CA LEU A 48 -11.75 -14.75 4.53
C LEU A 48 -10.89 -13.50 4.72
N LYS A 49 -10.67 -12.73 3.65
CA LYS A 49 -10.00 -11.44 3.72
C LYS A 49 -10.86 -10.44 4.49
N ALA A 50 -12.17 -10.39 4.21
CA ALA A 50 -13.14 -9.56 4.93
C ALA A 50 -13.25 -9.90 6.43
N GLN A 51 -13.31 -11.19 6.79
CA GLN A 51 -13.30 -11.63 8.20
C GLN A 51 -11.98 -11.30 8.91
N LYS A 52 -10.84 -11.41 8.22
CA LYS A 52 -9.56 -10.93 8.74
C LYS A 52 -9.55 -9.42 8.94
N TYR A 53 -10.15 -8.64 8.03
CA TYR A 53 -10.24 -7.18 8.19
C TYR A 53 -11.00 -6.78 9.46
N LEU A 54 -12.07 -7.50 9.81
CA LEU A 54 -12.90 -7.20 10.99
C LEU A 54 -12.27 -7.63 12.33
N SER A 55 -11.22 -8.46 12.31
CA SER A 55 -10.67 -9.13 13.51
C SER A 55 -9.26 -8.68 13.92
N ARG A 56 -8.71 -7.60 13.33
CA ARG A 56 -7.27 -7.26 13.45
C ARG A 56 -6.96 -5.97 14.22
N SER A 57 -5.83 -5.97 14.93
CA SER A 57 -5.32 -4.90 15.80
C SER A 57 -4.71 -3.71 15.02
N ASP A 58 -4.47 -2.58 15.71
CA ASP A 58 -4.04 -1.28 15.15
C ASP A 58 -2.85 -1.30 14.19
N ILE A 59 -1.89 -2.22 14.37
CA ILE A 59 -0.67 -2.32 13.55
C ILE A 59 -0.98 -2.89 12.14
N GLU A 60 -1.98 -3.75 12.01
CA GLU A 60 -2.37 -4.31 10.71
C GLU A 60 -3.25 -3.35 9.89
N ARG A 61 -3.78 -2.28 10.50
CA ARG A 61 -4.52 -1.20 9.82
C ARG A 61 -3.61 -0.23 9.05
N GLU A 62 -2.36 -0.05 9.47
CA GLU A 62 -1.38 0.79 8.75
C GLU A 62 -1.05 0.23 7.35
N ASN A 63 -1.02 -1.10 7.22
CA ASN A 63 -0.86 -1.79 5.94
C ASN A 63 -2.05 -1.58 4.99
N ILE A 64 -3.24 -1.24 5.51
CA ILE A 64 -4.45 -1.03 4.70
C ILE A 64 -4.32 0.22 3.85
N TYR A 65 -3.73 1.29 4.39
CA TYR A 65 -3.50 2.52 3.64
C TYR A 65 -2.44 2.34 2.56
N GLN A 66 -1.35 1.64 2.88
CA GLN A 66 -0.33 1.33 1.88
C GLN A 66 -0.91 0.46 0.76
N ASN A 67 -1.68 -0.57 1.09
CA ASN A 67 -2.37 -1.42 0.12
C ASN A 67 -3.39 -0.61 -0.71
N PHE A 68 -4.16 0.29 -0.08
CA PHE A 68 -5.10 1.15 -0.79
C PHE A 68 -4.39 2.09 -1.78
N ILE A 69 -3.29 2.72 -1.38
CA ILE A 69 -2.47 3.59 -2.24
C ILE A 69 -1.89 2.80 -3.42
N GLU A 70 -1.47 1.56 -3.18
CA GLU A 70 -0.90 0.70 -4.22
C GLU A 70 -1.96 0.23 -5.23
N GLU A 71 -3.14 -0.21 -4.75
CA GLU A 71 -4.29 -0.55 -5.61
C GLU A 71 -4.76 0.66 -6.44
N MET A 72 -4.81 1.84 -5.81
CA MET A 72 -5.09 3.10 -6.48
C MET A 72 -4.09 3.42 -7.60
N ARG A 73 -2.80 3.23 -7.33
CA ARG A 73 -1.72 3.45 -8.32
C ARG A 73 -1.85 2.49 -9.49
N LEU A 74 -2.15 1.22 -9.24
CA LEU A 74 -2.36 0.21 -10.27
C LEU A 74 -3.60 0.53 -11.11
N ALA A 75 -4.71 0.90 -10.48
CA ALA A 75 -5.93 1.28 -11.20
C ALA A 75 -5.72 2.53 -12.08
N VAL A 76 -4.96 3.53 -11.62
CA VAL A 76 -4.59 4.69 -12.45
C VAL A 76 -3.74 4.27 -13.65
N LYS A 77 -2.79 3.35 -13.45
CA LYS A 77 -1.95 2.81 -14.52
C LYS A 77 -2.80 2.06 -15.55
N ASP A 78 -3.68 1.17 -15.10
CA ASP A 78 -4.56 0.38 -15.96
C ASP A 78 -5.51 1.27 -16.78
N ILE A 79 -6.08 2.32 -16.18
CA ILE A 79 -6.94 3.26 -16.91
C ILE A 79 -6.14 3.99 -17.99
N ARG A 80 -4.91 4.42 -17.69
CA ARG A 80 -4.07 5.12 -18.67
C ARG A 80 -3.69 4.22 -19.84
N GLU A 81 -3.32 2.97 -19.55
CA GLU A 81 -2.88 1.97 -20.54
C GLU A 81 -4.06 1.29 -21.28
N SER A 82 -5.29 1.48 -20.82
CA SER A 82 -6.47 0.89 -21.47
C SER A 82 -6.78 1.45 -22.86
N GLU A 83 -7.55 0.69 -23.64
CA GLU A 83 -8.11 1.09 -24.95
C GLU A 83 -9.32 2.06 -24.81
N LEU A 84 -9.61 2.54 -23.60
CA LEU A 84 -10.75 3.43 -23.37
C LEU A 84 -10.60 4.77 -24.12
N SER A 85 -11.72 5.34 -24.56
CA SER A 85 -11.73 6.69 -25.11
C SER A 85 -11.29 7.72 -24.06
N ALA A 86 -10.70 8.83 -24.50
CA ALA A 86 -10.20 9.87 -23.61
C ALA A 86 -11.24 10.36 -22.58
N ALA A 87 -12.50 10.51 -23.01
CA ALA A 87 -13.61 10.90 -22.12
C ALA A 87 -13.90 9.85 -21.04
N LYS A 88 -13.87 8.55 -21.39
CA LYS A 88 -14.07 7.47 -20.42
C LYS A 88 -12.90 7.31 -19.46
N LYS A 89 -11.67 7.54 -19.92
CA LYS A 89 -10.48 7.60 -19.06
C LYS A 89 -10.59 8.73 -18.04
N ALA A 90 -11.00 9.92 -18.49
CA ALA A 90 -11.18 11.07 -17.60
C ALA A 90 -12.25 10.80 -16.52
N ASP A 91 -13.40 10.23 -16.90
CA ASP A 91 -14.47 9.87 -15.97
C ASP A 91 -14.01 8.80 -14.94
N ALA A 92 -13.32 7.76 -15.40
CA ALA A 92 -12.78 6.72 -14.52
C ALA A 92 -11.72 7.27 -13.55
N LEU A 93 -10.81 8.14 -14.03
CA LEU A 93 -9.81 8.80 -13.18
C LEU A 93 -10.47 9.72 -12.16
N SER A 94 -11.55 10.42 -12.51
CA SER A 94 -12.29 11.28 -11.58
C SER A 94 -12.89 10.47 -10.43
N LYS A 95 -13.52 9.33 -10.72
CA LYS A 95 -14.11 8.43 -9.71
C LYS A 95 -13.06 7.82 -8.77
N ILE A 96 -11.87 7.56 -9.31
CA ILE A 96 -10.71 7.12 -8.54
C ILE A 96 -10.20 8.25 -7.63
N GLY A 97 -10.14 9.49 -8.13
CA GLY A 97 -9.82 10.68 -7.33
C GLY A 97 -10.78 10.87 -6.16
N ASP A 98 -12.08 10.74 -6.38
CA ASP A 98 -13.09 10.87 -5.33
C ASP A 98 -12.97 9.78 -4.25
N SER A 99 -12.69 8.54 -4.68
CA SER A 99 -12.44 7.42 -3.78
C SER A 99 -11.19 7.65 -2.91
N PHE A 100 -10.13 8.23 -3.49
CA PHE A 100 -8.92 8.59 -2.77
C PHE A 100 -9.16 9.64 -1.68
N VAL A 101 -9.93 10.70 -2.00
CA VAL A 101 -10.27 11.75 -1.04
C VAL A 101 -11.08 11.19 0.13
N LYS A 102 -12.05 10.32 -0.15
CA LYS A 102 -12.86 9.65 0.89
C LYS A 102 -12.01 8.78 1.80
N MET A 103 -11.13 7.96 1.24
CA MET A 103 -10.28 7.08 2.04
C MET A 103 -9.26 7.86 2.86
N THR A 104 -8.67 8.92 2.29
CA THR A 104 -7.75 9.81 3.01
C THR A 104 -8.43 10.46 4.21
N LYS A 105 -9.69 10.87 4.05
CA LYS A 105 -10.51 11.41 5.14
C LYS A 105 -10.76 10.35 6.22
N VAL A 106 -11.16 9.13 5.86
CA VAL A 106 -11.32 8.02 6.81
C VAL A 106 -10.00 7.72 7.54
N ALA A 107 -8.86 7.79 6.86
CA ALA A 107 -7.52 7.59 7.43
C ALA A 107 -7.22 8.55 8.55
N SER A 108 -7.51 9.82 8.28
CA SER A 108 -7.26 10.90 9.23
C SER A 108 -8.10 10.75 10.50
N TYR A 109 -9.26 10.10 10.43
CA TYR A 109 -10.13 9.84 11.57
C TYR A 109 -9.80 8.53 12.30
N GLU A 110 -9.42 7.47 11.58
CA GLU A 110 -9.16 6.15 12.18
C GLU A 110 -7.80 6.06 12.86
N ASN A 111 -6.76 6.70 12.31
CA ASN A 111 -5.46 6.80 12.98
C ASN A 111 -4.80 8.16 12.68
N PRO A 112 -5.22 9.23 13.38
CA PRO A 112 -4.72 10.58 13.17
C PRO A 112 -3.19 10.68 13.33
N ARG A 113 -2.61 9.86 14.21
CA ARG A 113 -1.18 9.82 14.49
C ARG A 113 -0.37 9.25 13.33
N ALA A 114 -0.77 8.08 12.82
CA ALA A 114 -0.10 7.46 11.67
C ALA A 114 -0.25 8.32 10.40
N TYR A 115 -1.39 8.97 10.22
CA TYR A 115 -1.61 9.88 9.10
C TYR A 115 -0.65 11.08 9.15
N LYS A 116 -0.55 11.77 10.30
CA LYS A 116 0.40 12.88 10.53
C LYS A 116 1.84 12.44 10.26
N LEU A 117 2.23 11.27 10.79
CA LEU A 117 3.56 10.71 10.59
C LEU A 117 3.85 10.42 9.12
N SER A 118 2.88 9.88 8.38
CA SER A 118 3.03 9.57 6.95
C SER A 118 3.27 10.82 6.10
N ILE A 119 2.56 11.92 6.41
CA ILE A 119 2.74 13.21 5.72
C ILE A 119 4.11 13.78 6.05
N ALA A 120 4.49 13.83 7.32
CA ALA A 120 5.79 14.36 7.75
C ALA A 120 6.96 13.63 7.07
N LYS A 121 6.93 12.28 7.05
CA LYS A 121 7.93 11.47 6.35
C LYS A 121 8.00 11.80 4.86
N LYS A 122 6.85 11.96 4.21
CA LYS A 122 6.77 12.24 2.77
C LYS A 122 7.29 13.63 2.40
N VAL A 123 6.99 14.65 3.23
CA VAL A 123 7.54 16.00 3.07
C VAL A 123 9.06 15.98 3.19
N ILE A 124 9.61 15.29 4.19
CA ILE A 124 11.06 15.24 4.38
C ILE A 124 11.75 14.47 3.25
N MET A 125 11.15 13.38 2.76
CA MET A 125 11.67 12.67 1.59
C MET A 125 11.74 13.56 0.35
N LEU A 126 10.74 14.42 0.10
CA LEU A 126 10.77 15.38 -1.01
C LEU A 126 11.92 16.38 -0.87
N VAL A 127 12.22 16.81 0.36
CA VAL A 127 13.36 17.68 0.66
C VAL A 127 14.67 16.93 0.40
N VAL A 128 14.81 15.70 0.92
CA VAL A 128 16.01 14.87 0.71
C VAL A 128 16.27 14.60 -0.77
N ASP A 129 15.22 14.34 -1.56
CA ASP A 129 15.31 14.10 -3.00
C ASP A 129 15.91 15.29 -3.77
N LYS A 130 15.81 16.51 -3.25
CA LYS A 130 16.43 17.72 -3.85
C LYS A 130 17.94 17.80 -3.62
N PHE A 131 18.45 17.12 -2.60
CA PHE A 131 19.87 17.15 -2.23
C PHE A 131 20.59 15.85 -2.56
N LYS A 132 19.91 14.83 -3.09
CA LYS A 132 20.49 13.50 -3.35
C LYS A 132 21.68 13.50 -4.31
N ASP A 133 21.72 14.48 -5.22
CA ASP A 133 22.77 14.66 -6.20
C ASP A 133 23.90 15.59 -5.71
N ASP A 134 23.72 16.24 -4.55
CA ASP A 134 24.80 16.96 -3.88
C ASP A 134 25.77 15.97 -3.25
N GLY A 135 27.06 16.31 -3.23
CA GLY A 135 28.12 15.52 -2.58
C GLY A 135 27.95 15.34 -1.06
N ASN A 136 26.89 15.91 -0.48
CA ASN A 136 26.65 16.02 0.96
C ASN A 136 25.87 14.82 1.54
N LYS A 137 26.33 13.61 1.20
CA LYS A 137 25.71 12.33 1.62
C LYS A 137 25.60 12.16 3.14
N GLU A 138 26.49 12.80 3.90
CA GLU A 138 26.51 12.79 5.36
C GLU A 138 25.25 13.44 5.96
N CYS A 139 24.85 14.60 5.43
CA CYS A 139 23.68 15.35 5.87
C CYS A 139 22.39 14.58 5.60
N ILE A 140 22.29 13.93 4.43
CA ILE A 140 21.14 13.10 4.06
C ILE A 140 20.99 11.92 5.02
N LYS A 141 22.08 11.23 5.37
CA LYS A 141 22.04 10.12 6.34
C LYS A 141 21.56 10.57 7.72
N LYS A 142 22.03 11.72 8.20
CA LYS A 142 21.56 12.29 9.48
C LYS A 142 20.08 12.64 9.43
N LEU A 143 19.61 13.18 8.31
CA LEU A 143 18.19 13.46 8.09
C LEU A 143 17.35 12.19 8.14
N ILE A 144 17.75 11.14 7.42
CA ILE A 144 17.05 9.83 7.45
C ILE A 144 16.99 9.27 8.87
N SER A 145 18.12 9.26 9.58
CA SER A 145 18.18 8.79 10.97
C SER A 145 17.30 9.60 11.93
N LEU A 146 17.16 10.91 11.71
CA LEU A 146 16.27 11.75 12.49
C LEU A 146 14.80 11.35 12.30
N ILE A 147 14.38 11.09 11.04
CA ILE A 147 12.99 10.74 10.69
C ILE A 147 12.58 9.38 11.28
N GLU A 148 13.54 8.48 11.45
CA GLU A 148 13.34 7.17 12.06
C GLU A 148 13.43 7.19 13.59
N SER A 149 13.87 8.32 14.17
CA SER A 149 14.04 8.41 15.63
C SER A 149 12.69 8.44 16.36
N GLU A 150 12.62 7.71 17.47
CA GLU A 150 11.45 7.70 18.37
C GLU A 150 11.05 9.12 18.83
N LYS A 151 12.05 9.98 19.04
CA LYS A 151 11.84 11.37 19.47
C LYS A 151 11.10 12.18 18.40
N PHE A 152 11.47 12.01 17.13
CA PHE A 152 10.81 12.66 16.01
C PHE A 152 9.40 12.13 15.81
N ILE A 153 9.22 10.81 15.90
CA ILE A 153 7.91 10.16 15.78
C ILE A 153 6.94 10.73 16.82
N LYS A 154 7.32 10.73 18.11
CA LYS A 154 6.48 11.27 19.19
C LYS A 154 6.15 12.76 19.00
N ALA A 155 7.12 13.57 18.59
CA ALA A 155 6.90 15.00 18.35
C ALA A 155 5.85 15.25 17.25
N ILE A 156 5.81 14.42 16.20
CA ILE A 156 4.81 14.52 15.14
C ILE A 156 3.44 14.01 15.61
N GLU A 157 3.40 12.98 16.44
CA GLU A 157 2.16 12.46 17.03
C GLU A 157 1.46 13.48 17.94
N GLU A 158 2.24 14.32 18.63
CA GLU A 158 1.79 15.35 19.58
C GLU A 158 1.43 16.69 18.94
N LEU A 159 1.63 16.88 17.62
CA LEU A 159 1.24 18.11 16.92
C LEU A 159 -0.29 18.27 16.91
N ASP A 160 -0.82 19.27 17.61
CA ASP A 160 -2.22 19.67 17.47
C ASP A 160 -2.48 20.37 16.13
N ILE A 161 -3.68 20.14 15.55
CA ILE A 161 -4.18 20.79 14.33
C ILE A 161 -5.42 21.58 14.68
#